data_AF-A0AAU4P349-F1
#
_entry.id   AF-A0AAU4P349-F1
#
_cell.length_a   1.000
_cell.length_b   1.000
_cell.length_c   1.000
_cell.angle_alpha   90.00
_cell.angle_beta   90.00
_cell.angle_gamma   90.00
#
_symmetry.space_group_name_H-M   'P 1'
#
loop_
_entity.id
_entity.type
_entity.pdbx_description
1 polymer ?
#
loop_
_entity_poly.entity_id
_entity_poly.type
_entity_poly.pdbx_seq_one_letter_code
_entity_poly.pdbx_strand_id
1 'polypeptide(L)'
;MDTEEEAGFEPTTGEGPSPPGPAEKRAAAVRTAFAGMTQIRRLANSGHPDPESVPALWELHNPVRAVALTLEASGLSASAVDASGRRTATGYRVEPATAPGTVRVEWLGPSGSGAAHEEGGELNRCAAALRGSGWIALLYHGPRRRRFLEVEPPAGAHRPDGP
;
A
#
# COMPACT_ATOMS: atom_id res chain seq x y z
N MET A 1 -26.16 3.91 18.21
CA MET A 1 -26.08 2.48 17.84
C MET A 1 -25.25 2.47 16.58
N ASP A 2 -23.95 2.41 16.82
CA ASP A 2 -22.88 2.82 15.94
C ASP A 2 -22.59 1.72 14.92
N THR A 3 -23.17 1.85 13.73
CA THR A 3 -22.90 1.01 12.55
C THR A 3 -21.47 1.19 11.99
N GLU A 4 -20.62 1.97 12.65
CA GLU A 4 -19.22 2.19 12.26
C GLU A 4 -18.25 1.18 12.88
N GLU A 5 -18.64 0.45 13.94
CA GLU A 5 -17.77 -0.54 14.59
C GLU A 5 -17.64 -1.88 13.83
N GLU A 6 -18.50 -2.13 12.83
CA GLU A 6 -18.40 -3.34 11.98
C GLU A 6 -17.49 -3.15 10.75
N ALA A 7 -17.09 -1.92 10.42
CA ALA A 7 -16.17 -1.67 9.33
C ALA A 7 -14.72 -1.88 9.82
N GLY A 8 -14.08 -2.96 9.38
CA GLY A 8 -12.67 -3.21 9.67
C GLY A 8 -11.78 -2.02 9.26
N PHE A 9 -10.61 -1.88 9.91
CA PHE A 9 -9.65 -0.81 9.64
C PHE A 9 -9.38 -0.64 8.14
N GLU A 10 -9.49 0.56 7.56
CA GLU A 10 -9.16 0.81 6.14
C GLU A 10 -7.86 1.63 6.00
N PRO A 11 -6.81 1.09 5.34
CA PRO A 11 -5.59 1.82 5.07
C PRO A 11 -5.82 2.95 4.07
N THR A 12 -5.01 4.01 4.16
CA THR A 12 -5.16 5.14 3.24
C THR A 12 -4.49 4.80 1.92
N THR A 13 -5.26 4.79 0.84
CA THR A 13 -4.78 4.49 -0.53
C THR A 13 -4.30 5.72 -1.28
N GLY A 14 -4.52 6.92 -0.75
CA GLY A 14 -4.19 8.16 -1.43
C GLY A 14 -5.33 8.76 -2.24
N GLU A 15 -6.42 8.03 -2.47
CA GLU A 15 -7.60 8.45 -3.25
C GLU A 15 -8.72 9.10 -2.44
N GLY A 16 -8.67 8.99 -1.11
CA GLY A 16 -9.66 9.57 -0.21
C GLY A 16 -9.19 10.89 0.40
N PRO A 17 -10.06 11.52 1.23
CA PRO A 17 -9.63 12.57 2.13
C PRO A 17 -8.62 12.03 3.15
N SER A 18 -7.81 12.90 3.72
CA SER A 18 -6.96 12.54 4.85
C SER A 18 -7.81 12.00 6.00
N PRO A 19 -7.39 10.94 6.69
CA PRO A 19 -8.11 10.42 7.84
C PRO A 19 -8.36 11.51 8.89
N PRO A 20 -9.58 11.64 9.43
CA PRO A 20 -9.86 12.62 10.47
C PRO A 20 -9.20 12.22 11.80
N GLY A 21 -8.87 13.22 12.61
CA GLY A 21 -8.38 13.03 13.97
C GLY A 21 -6.86 13.07 14.14
N PRO A 22 -6.36 12.83 15.36
CA PRO A 22 -4.95 12.95 15.69
C PRO A 22 -4.08 11.90 14.98
N ALA A 23 -2.92 12.31 14.49
CA ALA A 23 -1.98 11.45 13.78
C ALA A 23 -1.50 10.27 14.65
N GLU A 24 -1.39 10.46 15.97
CA GLU A 24 -0.95 9.42 16.90
C GLU A 24 -1.97 8.28 17.01
N LYS A 25 -3.27 8.62 16.98
CA LYS A 25 -4.35 7.62 16.98
C LYS A 25 -4.34 6.82 15.68
N ARG A 26 -4.15 7.48 14.54
CA ARG A 26 -4.01 6.82 13.24
C ARG A 26 -2.81 5.88 13.23
N ALA A 27 -1.65 6.36 13.68
CA ALA A 27 -0.45 5.54 13.77
C ALA A 27 -0.63 4.32 14.69
N ALA A 28 -1.35 4.44 15.81
CA ALA A 28 -1.67 3.30 16.67
C ALA A 28 -2.56 2.28 15.98
N ALA A 29 -3.62 2.73 15.28
CA ALA A 29 -4.51 1.85 14.53
C ALA A 29 -3.79 1.12 13.40
N VAL A 30 -2.91 1.81 12.66
CA VAL A 30 -2.06 1.23 11.61
C VAL A 30 -1.14 0.15 12.17
N ARG A 31 -0.48 0.41 13.31
CA ARG A 31 0.38 -0.58 13.97
C ARG A 31 -0.41 -1.83 14.37
N THR A 32 -1.60 -1.67 14.95
CA THR A 32 -2.46 -2.80 15.30
C THR A 32 -2.89 -3.60 14.06
N ALA A 33 -3.31 -2.93 13.00
CA ALA A 33 -3.72 -3.59 11.75
C ALA A 33 -2.56 -4.34 11.09
N PHE A 34 -1.36 -3.74 11.04
CA PHE A 34 -0.17 -4.37 10.50
C PHE A 34 0.31 -5.56 11.35
N ALA A 35 0.24 -5.45 12.68
CA ALA A 35 0.50 -6.57 13.59
C ALA A 35 -0.49 -7.74 13.37
N GLY A 36 -1.77 -7.43 13.12
CA GLY A 36 -2.75 -8.44 12.74
C GLY A 36 -2.42 -9.12 11.41
N MET A 37 -2.05 -8.35 10.39
CA MET A 37 -1.65 -8.87 9.08
C MET A 37 -0.44 -9.81 9.18
N THR A 38 0.61 -9.40 9.89
CA THR A 38 1.81 -10.22 10.11
C THR A 38 1.51 -11.49 10.90
N GLN A 39 0.64 -11.43 11.91
CA GLN A 39 0.18 -12.63 12.61
C GLN A 39 -0.59 -13.60 11.70
N ILE A 40 -1.41 -13.11 10.77
CA ILE A 40 -2.07 -13.98 9.80
C ILE A 40 -1.04 -14.62 8.87
N ARG A 41 -0.04 -13.88 8.39
CA ARG A 41 1.07 -14.44 7.59
C ARG A 41 1.78 -15.57 8.33
N ARG A 42 2.08 -15.38 9.61
CA ARG A 42 2.70 -16.41 10.47
C ARG A 42 1.94 -17.73 10.49
N LEU A 43 0.61 -17.65 10.56
CA LEU A 43 -0.27 -18.83 10.62
C LEU A 43 -0.50 -19.43 9.23
N ALA A 44 -0.77 -18.60 8.23
CA ALA A 44 -1.12 -19.01 6.87
C ALA A 44 0.07 -19.56 6.09
N ASN A 45 1.28 -19.03 6.32
CA ASN A 45 2.50 -19.40 5.62
C ASN A 45 3.39 -20.31 6.47
N SER A 46 2.82 -21.14 7.34
CA SER A 46 3.56 -21.97 8.32
C SER A 46 4.58 -22.95 7.71
N GLY A 47 4.47 -23.26 6.42
CA GLY A 47 5.46 -24.05 5.66
C GLY A 47 6.64 -23.26 5.09
N HIS A 48 6.63 -21.93 5.18
CA HIS A 48 7.71 -21.07 4.70
C HIS A 48 8.77 -20.86 5.81
N PRO A 49 10.09 -20.84 5.51
CA PRO A 49 11.14 -20.62 6.50
C PRO A 49 11.04 -19.29 7.24
N ASP A 50 10.49 -18.28 6.57
CA ASP A 50 10.16 -16.97 7.15
C ASP A 50 8.70 -16.61 6.79
N PRO A 51 7.70 -17.08 7.56
CA PRO A 51 6.29 -16.93 7.21
C PRO A 51 5.83 -15.49 7.03
N GLU A 52 6.46 -14.54 7.73
CA GLU A 52 6.06 -13.13 7.75
C GLU A 52 6.64 -12.34 6.57
N SER A 53 7.72 -12.83 5.96
CA SER A 53 8.39 -12.19 4.82
C SER A 53 7.69 -12.41 3.48
N VAL A 54 6.56 -13.12 3.44
CA VAL A 54 5.79 -13.39 2.22
C VAL A 54 4.32 -13.04 2.43
N PRO A 55 3.65 -12.38 1.46
CA PRO A 55 2.22 -12.12 1.54
C PRO A 55 1.42 -13.42 1.64
N ALA A 56 0.39 -13.45 2.48
CA ALA A 56 -0.56 -14.55 2.56
C ALA A 56 -1.60 -14.48 1.42
N LEU A 57 -2.27 -15.60 1.12
CA LEU A 57 -3.23 -15.70 0.01
C LEU A 57 -4.34 -14.63 0.04
N TRP A 58 -4.81 -14.25 1.23
CA TRP A 58 -5.85 -13.20 1.36
C TRP A 58 -5.34 -11.80 0.98
N GLU A 59 -4.04 -11.53 1.15
CA GLU A 59 -3.41 -10.28 0.70
C GLU A 59 -3.34 -10.25 -0.83
N LEU A 60 -3.11 -11.41 -1.45
CA LEU A 60 -3.12 -11.55 -2.91
C LEU A 60 -4.51 -11.31 -3.52
N HIS A 61 -5.57 -11.65 -2.77
CA HIS A 61 -6.95 -11.33 -3.16
C HIS A 61 -7.31 -9.86 -2.96
N ASN A 62 -6.59 -9.12 -2.10
CA ASN A 62 -6.84 -7.71 -1.81
C ASN A 62 -5.54 -6.89 -1.84
N PRO A 63 -4.82 -6.85 -2.97
CA PRO A 63 -3.44 -6.40 -2.99
C PRO A 63 -3.32 -4.88 -2.76
N VAL A 64 -4.28 -4.07 -3.23
CA VAL A 64 -4.30 -2.62 -2.97
C VAL A 64 -4.32 -2.32 -1.47
N ARG A 65 -5.16 -3.05 -0.71
CA ARG A 65 -5.29 -2.89 0.74
C ARG A 65 -4.00 -3.31 1.46
N ALA A 66 -3.42 -4.45 1.09
CA ALA A 66 -2.19 -4.96 1.69
C ALA A 66 -0.97 -4.05 1.41
N VAL A 67 -0.86 -3.54 0.17
CA VAL A 67 0.18 -2.58 -0.24
C VAL A 67 0.01 -1.26 0.50
N ALA A 68 -1.19 -0.69 0.54
CA ALA A 68 -1.47 0.56 1.26
C ALA A 68 -1.15 0.44 2.77
N LEU A 69 -1.57 -0.66 3.41
CA LEU A 69 -1.28 -0.91 4.82
C LEU A 69 0.24 -1.04 5.08
N THR A 70 0.98 -1.69 4.18
CA THR A 70 2.44 -1.82 4.28
C THR A 70 3.14 -0.46 4.18
N LEU A 71 2.73 0.39 3.24
CA LEU A 71 3.31 1.73 3.09
C LEU A 71 3.00 2.61 4.29
N GLU A 72 1.75 2.59 4.76
CA GLU A 72 1.32 3.37 5.93
C GLU A 72 2.05 2.93 7.22
N ALA A 73 2.18 1.62 7.43
CA ALA A 73 2.93 1.06 8.56
C ALA A 73 4.42 1.39 8.52
N SER A 74 4.97 1.65 7.32
CA SER A 74 6.35 2.10 7.12
C SER A 74 6.53 3.61 7.34
N GLY A 75 5.47 4.32 7.75
CA GLY A 75 5.50 5.75 8.02
C GLY A 75 5.50 6.63 6.77
N LEU A 76 5.24 6.06 5.59
CA LEU A 76 5.08 6.84 4.37
C LEU A 76 3.71 7.51 4.39
N SER A 77 3.66 8.78 3.97
CA SER A 77 2.41 9.53 3.93
C SER A 77 1.66 9.22 2.65
N ALA A 78 0.35 8.98 2.77
CA ALA A 78 -0.53 8.91 1.61
C ALA A 78 -0.81 10.30 1.06
N SER A 79 -1.04 10.39 -0.24
CA SER A 79 -1.68 11.54 -0.87
C SER A 79 -3.11 11.71 -0.32
N ALA A 80 -3.75 12.85 -0.57
CA ALA A 80 -5.16 13.03 -0.23
C ALA A 80 -5.86 13.93 -1.25
N VAL A 81 -7.18 13.83 -1.33
CA VAL A 81 -8.03 14.71 -2.13
C VAL A 81 -9.12 15.37 -1.30
N ASP A 82 -9.53 16.57 -1.71
CA ASP A 82 -10.77 17.18 -1.22
C ASP A 82 -12.01 16.60 -1.93
N ALA A 83 -13.20 17.07 -1.53
CA ALA A 83 -14.47 16.63 -2.13
C ALA A 83 -14.59 16.96 -3.64
N SER A 84 -13.74 17.84 -4.17
CA SER A 84 -13.68 18.14 -5.61
C SER A 84 -12.71 17.24 -6.37
N GLY A 85 -12.04 16.30 -5.69
CA GLY A 85 -11.01 15.44 -6.26
C GLY A 85 -9.65 16.13 -6.42
N ARG A 86 -9.49 17.35 -5.91
CA ARG A 86 -8.21 18.08 -5.99
C ARG A 86 -7.28 17.60 -4.89
N ARG A 87 -6.01 17.36 -5.24
CA ARG A 87 -4.99 16.92 -4.29
C ARG A 87 -4.74 17.97 -3.21
N THR A 88 -4.77 17.55 -1.96
CA THR A 88 -4.58 18.38 -0.76
C THR A 88 -3.33 18.01 0.03
N ALA A 89 -2.80 16.79 -0.14
CA ALA A 89 -1.56 16.34 0.48
C ALA A 89 -0.67 15.63 -0.53
N THR A 90 0.65 15.76 -0.34
CA THR A 90 1.66 15.02 -1.11
C THR A 90 1.91 13.67 -0.46
N GLY A 91 1.96 12.61 -1.27
CA GLY A 91 2.22 11.28 -0.76
C GLY A 91 2.01 10.19 -1.81
N TYR A 92 2.03 8.94 -1.34
CA TYR A 92 1.77 7.81 -2.21
C TYR A 92 0.29 7.73 -2.60
N ARG A 93 0.02 7.22 -3.79
CA ARG A 93 -1.29 6.76 -4.25
C ARG A 93 -1.17 5.30 -4.67
N VAL A 94 -2.08 4.45 -4.21
CA VAL A 94 -2.15 3.02 -4.48
C VAL A 94 -3.45 2.75 -5.24
N GLU A 95 -3.34 2.14 -6.41
CA GLU A 95 -4.50 1.72 -7.20
C GLU A 95 -4.25 0.35 -7.86
N PRO A 96 -5.29 -0.36 -8.31
CA PRO A 96 -5.10 -1.52 -9.16
C PRO A 96 -4.31 -1.14 -10.42
N ALA A 97 -3.31 -1.93 -10.79
CA ALA A 97 -2.65 -1.81 -12.08
C ALA A 97 -3.41 -2.59 -13.16
N THR A 98 -2.99 -2.46 -14.42
CA THR A 98 -3.65 -3.09 -15.57
C THR A 98 -3.59 -4.61 -15.51
N ALA A 99 -2.50 -5.19 -15.00
CA ALA A 99 -2.36 -6.64 -14.87
C ALA A 99 -3.12 -7.15 -13.63
N PRO A 100 -3.88 -8.26 -13.73
CA PRO A 100 -4.61 -8.81 -12.59
C PRO A 100 -3.70 -9.11 -11.39
N GLY A 101 -4.14 -8.71 -10.18
CA GLY A 101 -3.38 -8.94 -8.96
C GLY A 101 -2.16 -8.02 -8.76
N THR A 102 -1.91 -7.10 -9.69
CA THR A 102 -0.83 -6.11 -9.59
C THR A 102 -1.36 -4.75 -9.12
N VAL A 103 -0.48 -3.97 -8.50
CA VAL A 103 -0.81 -2.69 -7.89
C VAL A 103 0.13 -1.62 -8.42
N ARG A 104 -0.43 -0.47 -8.78
CA ARG A 104 0.34 0.72 -9.17
C ARG A 104 0.50 1.63 -7.96
N VAL A 105 1.74 2.07 -7.71
CA VAL A 105 2.05 3.10 -6.71
C VAL A 105 2.64 4.33 -7.37
N GLU A 106 2.05 5.49 -7.12
CA GLU A 106 2.49 6.78 -7.64
C GLU A 106 2.83 7.74 -6.49
N TRP A 107 3.61 8.78 -6.76
CA TRP A 107 3.85 9.88 -5.81
C TRP A 107 3.20 11.16 -6.34
N LEU A 108 2.10 11.56 -5.71
CA LEU A 108 1.28 12.68 -6.17
C LEU A 108 1.17 13.74 -5.08
N GLY A 109 0.81 14.96 -5.47
CA GLY A 109 0.58 16.04 -4.53
C GLY A 109 -0.15 17.22 -5.19
N PRO A 110 -0.48 18.26 -4.40
CA PRO A 110 -1.09 19.48 -4.92
C PRO A 110 -0.24 20.14 -6.00
N SER A 111 -0.87 20.90 -6.89
CA SER A 111 -0.16 21.73 -7.87
C SER A 111 0.83 22.67 -7.16
N GLY A 112 2.10 22.67 -7.59
CA GLY A 112 3.16 23.49 -7.00
C GLY A 112 3.80 22.92 -5.72
N SER A 113 3.39 21.75 -5.25
CA SER A 113 3.94 21.12 -4.02
C SER A 113 5.37 20.60 -4.11
N GLY A 114 5.95 20.52 -5.32
CA GLY A 114 7.26 19.88 -5.52
C GLY A 114 7.22 18.35 -5.62
N ALA A 115 6.03 17.71 -5.54
CA ALA A 115 5.89 16.25 -5.60
C ALA A 115 6.60 15.60 -6.81
N ALA A 116 6.63 16.27 -7.97
CA ALA A 116 7.32 15.78 -9.16
C ALA A 116 8.85 15.68 -8.99
N HIS A 117 9.45 16.52 -8.14
CA HIS A 117 10.88 16.51 -7.84
C HIS A 117 11.22 15.41 -6.82
N GLU A 118 10.37 15.22 -5.82
CA GLU A 118 10.52 14.22 -4.76
C GLU A 118 10.22 12.78 -5.24
N GLU A 119 9.38 12.64 -6.27
CA GLU A 119 8.85 11.38 -6.78
C GLU A 119 9.89 10.25 -6.85
N GLY A 120 11.07 10.53 -7.41
CA GLY A 120 12.11 9.51 -7.54
C GLY A 120 12.62 8.98 -6.20
N GLY A 121 12.83 9.86 -5.21
CA GLY A 121 13.31 9.47 -3.88
C GLY A 121 12.24 8.74 -3.09
N GLU A 122 11.02 9.25 -3.13
CA GLU A 122 9.92 8.71 -2.33
C GLU A 122 9.40 7.37 -2.90
N LEU A 123 9.38 7.19 -4.23
CA LEU A 123 9.09 5.87 -4.82
C LEU A 123 10.17 4.84 -4.49
N ASN A 124 11.44 5.23 -4.35
CA ASN A 124 12.48 4.31 -3.88
C ASN A 124 12.25 3.87 -2.43
N ARG A 125 11.78 4.78 -1.56
CA ARG A 125 11.40 4.41 -0.18
C ARG A 125 10.18 3.49 -0.15
N CYS A 126 9.16 3.77 -0.98
CA CYS A 126 8.01 2.88 -1.15
C CYS A 126 8.45 1.48 -1.60
N ALA A 127 9.32 1.40 -2.61
CA ALA A 127 9.83 0.12 -3.10
C ALA A 127 10.62 -0.65 -2.03
N ALA A 128 11.44 0.03 -1.22
CA ALA A 128 12.18 -0.60 -0.12
C ALA A 128 11.24 -1.19 0.94
N ALA A 129 10.22 -0.44 1.36
CA ALA A 129 9.20 -0.90 2.31
C ALA A 129 8.45 -2.14 1.78
N LEU A 130 8.02 -2.11 0.52
CA LEU A 130 7.27 -3.20 -0.11
C LEU A 130 8.12 -4.46 -0.27
N ARG A 131 9.37 -4.31 -0.71
CA ARG A 131 10.32 -5.45 -0.82
C ARG A 131 10.63 -6.06 0.55
N GLY A 132 10.77 -5.23 1.58
CA GLY A 132 10.94 -5.70 2.97
C GLY A 132 9.72 -6.48 3.49
N SER A 133 8.55 -6.32 2.87
CA SER A 133 7.30 -7.03 3.18
C SER A 133 7.02 -8.21 2.23
N GLY A 134 7.96 -8.55 1.34
CA GLY A 134 7.86 -9.71 0.45
C GLY A 134 7.22 -9.46 -0.90
N TRP A 135 6.90 -8.20 -1.24
CA TRP A 135 6.37 -7.84 -2.55
C TRP A 135 7.50 -7.61 -3.56
N ILE A 136 7.26 -7.91 -4.82
CA ILE A 136 8.11 -7.44 -5.91
C ILE A 136 7.66 -6.01 -6.23
N ALA A 137 8.59 -5.05 -6.25
CA ALA A 137 8.31 -3.65 -6.59
C ALA A 137 9.27 -3.20 -7.69
N LEU A 138 8.74 -2.87 -8.86
CA LEU A 138 9.47 -2.50 -10.07
C LEU A 138 9.22 -1.02 -10.41
N LEU A 139 10.28 -0.24 -10.60
CA LEU A 139 10.17 1.17 -10.97
C LEU A 139 10.09 1.33 -12.48
N TYR A 140 9.02 1.96 -12.95
CA TYR A 140 8.80 2.25 -14.36
C TYR A 140 8.75 3.75 -14.65
N HIS A 141 8.98 4.08 -15.92
CA HIS A 141 8.82 5.41 -16.48
C HIS A 141 7.54 5.46 -17.31
N GLY A 142 6.56 6.21 -16.84
CA GLY A 142 5.33 6.50 -17.55
C GLY A 142 5.42 7.74 -18.46
N PRO A 143 4.28 8.12 -19.07
CA PRO A 143 4.18 9.32 -19.87
C PRO A 143 4.65 10.57 -19.13
N ARG A 144 5.13 11.58 -19.88
CA ARG A 144 5.59 12.87 -19.33
C ARG A 144 6.71 12.75 -18.29
N ARG A 145 7.55 11.70 -18.40
CA ARG A 145 8.66 11.40 -17.49
C ARG A 145 8.24 11.14 -16.02
N ARG A 146 6.95 10.88 -15.78
CA ARG A 146 6.46 10.48 -14.46
C ARG A 146 6.91 9.06 -14.17
N ARG A 147 7.25 8.77 -12.93
CA ARG A 147 7.65 7.46 -12.45
C ARG A 147 6.51 6.84 -11.65
N PHE A 148 6.44 5.52 -11.66
CA PHE A 148 5.51 4.78 -10.83
C PHE A 148 6.13 3.43 -10.48
N LEU A 149 5.65 2.80 -9.41
CA LEU A 149 5.95 1.41 -9.12
C LEU A 149 4.83 0.53 -9.65
N GLU A 150 5.20 -0.57 -10.27
CA GLU A 150 4.34 -1.74 -10.38
C GLU A 150 4.73 -2.71 -9.27
N VAL A 151 3.74 -3.15 -8.52
CA VAL A 151 3.89 -4.02 -7.37
C VAL A 151 3.19 -5.33 -7.67
N GLU A 152 3.95 -6.41 -7.59
CA GLU A 152 3.56 -7.75 -7.97
C GLU A 152 3.72 -8.69 -6.78
N PRO A 153 2.89 -9.76 -6.71
CA PRO A 153 3.11 -10.82 -5.75
C PRO A 153 4.44 -11.54 -6.02
N PRO A 154 5.08 -12.15 -5.01
CA PRO A 154 6.32 -12.89 -5.23
C PRO A 154 6.11 -14.08 -6.16
N ALA A 155 7.16 -14.45 -6.91
CA ALA A 155 7.13 -15.59 -7.82
C ALA A 155 6.69 -16.87 -7.08
N GLY A 156 5.77 -17.63 -7.67
CA GLY A 156 5.20 -18.85 -7.06
C GLY A 156 3.92 -18.63 -6.26
N ALA A 157 3.55 -17.38 -5.95
CA ALA A 157 2.28 -17.05 -5.29
C ALA A 157 1.04 -17.21 -6.20
N HIS A 158 1.25 -17.31 -7.53
CA HIS A 158 0.20 -17.49 -8.55
C HIS A 158 -0.06 -18.96 -8.92
N ARG A 159 0.34 -19.94 -8.10
CA ARG A 159 -0.05 -21.34 -8.38
C ARG A 159 -1.41 -21.61 -7.74
N PRO A 160 -2.52 -21.65 -8.50
CA PRO A 160 -3.61 -22.51 -8.08
C PRO A 160 -3.05 -23.93 -8.16
N ASP A 161 -2.90 -24.59 -7.01
CA ASP A 161 -2.80 -26.03 -6.99
C ASP A 161 -4.13 -26.56 -7.53
N GLY A 162 -4.17 -26.83 -8.83
CA GLY A 162 -5.18 -27.67 -9.44
C GLY A 162 -4.75 -29.13 -9.31
N PRO A 163 -5.67 -30.06 -9.02
CA PRO A 163 -5.41 -31.49 -9.14
C PRO A 163 -5.08 -31.90 -10.58
#